data_AF-A0A3N7HRN1-F1
#
_entry.id   AF-A0A3N7HRN1-F1
#
_cell.length_a   1.000
_cell.length_b   1.000
_cell.length_c   1.000
_cell.angle_alpha   90.00
_cell.angle_beta   90.00
_cell.angle_gamma   90.00
#
_symmetry.space_group_name_H-M   'P 1'
#
loop_
_entity.id
_entity.type
_entity.pdbx_description
1 polymer ?
#
loop_
_entity_poly.entity_id
_entity_poly.type
_entity_poly.pdbx_seq_one_letter_code
_entity_poly.pdbx_strand_id
1 'polypeptide(L)'
;MGCLSLLVHLDHDPHCDARVALAARLAARLDAHVVGLATVGTLELDGPFAASRAVHDAATARDAAAIRAAHSIDRFQTLCRSQHVASFDAEAVEGDSAQALLHHAHTADLTVISQARHLRDERHFVERVLMHNARPTLVVPRDCPPEGSARRILIAWDDSAGCARAVADAMPWLQAADEVALRIWRRSGEPGEAAIRHRLEGVAAWLARRGVKTQARVAEATHAIGAEILAAAARLHSELVVMGTYGHSRWTERIVGGATRTALSHAKVPLLMSH
;
A
#
# COMPACT_ATOMS: atom_id res chain seq x y z
N MET A 1 -13.84 -16.00 13.10
CA MET A 1 -13.43 -14.95 12.15
C MET A 1 -12.12 -15.42 11.52
N GLY A 2 -11.98 -15.36 10.20
CA GLY A 2 -10.72 -15.73 9.56
C GLY A 2 -9.62 -14.77 10.01
N CYS A 3 -8.45 -15.30 10.37
CA CYS A 3 -7.28 -14.50 10.68
C CYS A 3 -6.80 -13.87 9.37
N LEU A 4 -6.83 -12.53 9.28
CA LEU A 4 -6.28 -11.81 8.13
C LEU A 4 -4.78 -12.04 8.04
N SER A 5 -4.19 -11.95 6.85
CA SER A 5 -2.72 -12.02 6.67
C SER A 5 -2.15 -10.79 5.98
N LEU A 6 -1.10 -10.21 6.55
CA LEU A 6 -0.37 -9.05 6.01
C LEU A 6 1.02 -9.50 5.55
N LEU A 7 1.31 -9.35 4.26
CA LEU A 7 2.63 -9.58 3.68
C LEU A 7 3.44 -8.28 3.70
N VAL A 8 4.57 -8.26 4.40
CA VAL A 8 5.42 -7.08 4.58
C VAL A 8 6.73 -7.27 3.83
N HIS A 9 7.03 -6.38 2.88
CA HIS A 9 8.35 -6.36 2.24
C HIS A 9 9.42 -6.04 3.28
N LEU A 10 10.49 -6.84 3.34
CA LEU A 10 11.65 -6.62 4.19
C LEU A 10 12.87 -6.29 3.32
N ASP A 11 13.10 -4.99 3.10
CA ASP A 11 14.27 -4.47 2.42
C ASP A 11 15.29 -3.90 3.42
N HIS A 12 16.36 -3.29 2.90
CA HIS A 12 17.36 -2.56 3.69
C HIS A 12 17.14 -1.05 3.61
N ASP A 13 15.93 -0.62 3.26
CA ASP A 13 15.59 0.79 3.28
C ASP A 13 15.48 1.28 4.74
N PRO A 14 15.97 2.48 5.07
CA PRO A 14 15.86 3.05 6.42
C PRO A 14 14.42 3.12 6.96
N HIS A 15 13.42 3.13 6.06
CA HIS A 15 12.00 3.16 6.43
C HIS A 15 11.38 1.76 6.60
N CYS A 16 12.15 0.69 6.47
CA CYS A 16 11.70 -0.69 6.72
C CYS A 16 11.08 -0.85 8.11
N ASP A 17 11.72 -0.31 9.15
CA ASP A 17 11.20 -0.39 10.53
C ASP A 17 9.86 0.31 10.68
N ALA A 18 9.69 1.49 10.07
CA ALA A 18 8.42 2.23 10.10
C ALA A 18 7.30 1.45 9.40
N ARG A 19 7.63 0.81 8.26
CA ARG A 19 6.73 -0.06 7.51
C ARG A 19 6.31 -1.28 8.33
N VAL A 20 7.26 -1.97 8.96
CA VAL A 20 7.00 -3.11 9.85
C VAL A 20 6.18 -2.68 11.06
N ALA A 21 6.53 -1.57 11.71
CA ALA A 21 5.82 -1.07 12.89
C ALA A 21 4.35 -0.74 12.57
N LEU A 22 4.09 -0.12 11.41
CA LEU A 22 2.71 0.14 10.97
C LEU A 22 1.95 -1.17 10.70
N ALA A 23 2.54 -2.11 9.95
CA ALA A 23 1.92 -3.39 9.67
C ALA A 23 1.60 -4.17 10.96
N ALA A 24 2.54 -4.19 11.92
CA ALA A 24 2.36 -4.80 13.22
C ALA A 24 1.21 -4.17 14.01
N ARG A 25 1.08 -2.84 14.03
CA ARG A 25 -0.06 -2.15 14.68
C ARG A 25 -1.40 -2.47 14.03
N LEU A 26 -1.44 -2.48 12.69
CA LEU A 26 -2.66 -2.83 11.96
C LEU A 26 -3.05 -4.29 12.23
N ALA A 27 -2.07 -5.18 12.29
CA ALA A 27 -2.30 -6.59 12.58
C ALA A 27 -2.77 -6.81 14.03
N ALA A 28 -2.14 -6.17 15.02
CA ALA A 28 -2.54 -6.27 16.42
C ALA A 28 -3.98 -5.78 16.66
N ARG A 29 -4.44 -4.76 15.91
CA ARG A 29 -5.82 -4.25 16.01
C ARG A 29 -6.87 -5.25 15.49
N LEU A 30 -6.50 -6.10 14.54
CA LEU A 30 -7.41 -7.00 13.84
C LEU A 30 -7.14 -8.48 14.11
N ASP A 31 -6.22 -8.79 15.04
CA ASP A 31 -5.73 -10.14 15.32
C ASP A 31 -5.26 -10.87 14.03
N ALA A 32 -4.52 -10.13 13.20
CA ALA A 32 -4.02 -10.60 11.91
C ALA A 32 -2.63 -11.25 12.05
N HIS A 33 -2.36 -12.20 11.16
CA HIS A 33 -1.03 -12.77 10.95
C HIS A 33 -0.17 -11.84 10.11
N VAL A 34 1.13 -11.76 10.41
CA VAL A 34 2.09 -10.94 9.65
C VAL A 34 3.22 -11.81 9.10
N VAL A 35 3.38 -11.79 7.78
CA VAL A 35 4.47 -12.49 7.07
C VAL A 35 5.50 -11.46 6.63
N GLY A 36 6.74 -11.58 7.13
CA GLY A 36 7.87 -10.79 6.67
C GLY A 36 8.60 -11.46 5.50
N LEU A 37 8.64 -10.84 4.33
CA LEU A 37 9.33 -11.38 3.15
C LEU A 37 10.58 -10.57 2.82
N ALA A 38 11.75 -11.17 3.08
CA ALA A 38 13.04 -10.66 2.62
C ALA A 38 13.45 -11.33 1.31
N THR A 39 14.21 -10.62 0.47
CA THR A 39 14.80 -11.22 -0.72
C THR A 39 16.31 -11.26 -0.64
N VAL A 40 16.87 -12.40 -1.04
CA VAL A 40 18.28 -12.60 -1.31
C VAL A 40 18.44 -12.37 -2.81
N GLY A 41 18.92 -11.19 -3.17
CA GLY A 41 19.05 -10.80 -4.58
C GLY A 41 19.89 -11.79 -5.38
N THR A 42 19.47 -12.03 -6.62
CA THR A 42 20.29 -12.69 -7.64
C THR A 42 21.14 -11.64 -8.34
N LEU A 43 22.44 -11.91 -8.56
CA LEU A 43 23.20 -11.11 -9.51
C LEU A 43 22.63 -11.40 -10.91
N GLU A 44 21.93 -10.44 -11.51
CA GLU A 44 21.62 -10.48 -12.93
C GLU A 44 22.92 -10.17 -13.69
N LEU A 45 23.62 -11.23 -14.11
CA LEU A 45 24.81 -11.12 -14.94
C LEU A 45 24.39 -11.23 -16.41
N ASP A 46 24.26 -10.10 -17.09
CA ASP A 46 24.06 -10.08 -18.54
C ASP A 46 25.41 -10.17 -19.29
N GLY A 47 25.58 -11.23 -20.09
CA GLY A 47 26.61 -11.33 -21.14
C GLY A 47 27.74 -12.36 -20.91
N PRO A 48 28.35 -12.88 -21.99
CA PRO A 48 29.26 -14.04 -21.97
C PRO A 48 30.64 -13.82 -21.33
N PHE A 49 31.02 -12.56 -21.01
CA PHE A 49 32.34 -12.23 -20.46
C PHE A 49 32.36 -12.06 -18.92
N ALA A 50 31.22 -12.18 -18.23
CA ALA A 50 31.16 -12.06 -16.78
C ALA A 50 31.62 -13.34 -16.03
N ALA A 51 31.65 -14.50 -16.68
CA ALA A 51 31.47 -15.79 -16.03
C ALA A 51 32.61 -16.33 -15.10
N SER A 52 33.85 -15.81 -15.09
CA SER A 52 34.92 -16.40 -14.24
C SER A 52 35.37 -15.55 -13.05
N ARG A 53 35.46 -14.22 -13.19
CA ARG A 53 35.65 -13.30 -12.05
C ARG A 53 34.35 -13.05 -11.29
N ALA A 54 33.20 -13.13 -11.97
CA ALA A 54 31.91 -12.87 -11.33
C ALA A 54 31.40 -14.01 -10.45
N VAL A 55 31.96 -15.24 -10.46
CA VAL A 55 31.46 -16.33 -9.60
C VAL A 55 31.82 -16.10 -8.13
N HIS A 56 33.05 -15.66 -7.84
CA HIS A 56 33.45 -15.33 -6.46
C HIS A 56 32.80 -14.03 -5.99
N ASP A 57 32.72 -13.03 -6.88
CA ASP A 57 32.04 -11.76 -6.58
C ASP A 57 30.52 -11.98 -6.40
N ALA A 58 29.90 -12.89 -7.17
CA ALA A 58 28.49 -13.25 -7.02
C ALA A 58 28.23 -14.07 -5.76
N ALA A 59 29.11 -15.02 -5.40
CA ALA A 59 29.00 -15.75 -4.15
C ALA A 59 29.10 -14.80 -2.95
N THR A 60 30.09 -13.90 -2.97
CA THR A 60 30.26 -12.89 -1.91
C THR A 60 29.08 -11.93 -1.84
N ALA A 61 28.56 -11.48 -2.98
CA ALA A 61 27.38 -10.60 -3.03
C ALA A 61 26.10 -11.31 -2.55
N ARG A 62 25.95 -12.60 -2.86
CA ARG A 62 24.86 -13.45 -2.37
C ARG A 62 24.96 -13.66 -0.86
N ASP A 63 26.13 -13.97 -0.33
CA ASP A 63 26.35 -14.13 1.11
C ASP A 63 26.04 -12.81 1.84
N ALA A 64 26.50 -11.68 1.28
CA ALA A 64 26.16 -10.37 1.81
C ALA A 64 24.65 -10.09 1.76
N ALA A 65 23.96 -10.48 0.68
CA ALA A 65 22.50 -10.35 0.58
C ALA A 65 21.77 -11.25 1.58
N ALA A 66 22.23 -12.47 1.78
CA ALA A 66 21.67 -13.41 2.76
C ALA A 66 21.85 -12.89 4.20
N ILE A 67 23.04 -12.35 4.53
CA ILE A 67 23.30 -11.71 5.82
C ILE A 67 22.34 -10.54 6.03
N ARG A 68 22.18 -9.66 5.03
CA ARG A 68 21.28 -8.51 5.17
C ARG A 68 19.81 -8.95 5.27
N ALA A 69 19.38 -9.97 4.53
CA ALA A 69 18.04 -10.55 4.64
C ALA A 69 17.78 -11.11 6.05
N ALA A 70 18.74 -11.86 6.61
CA ALA A 70 18.68 -12.37 7.97
C ALA A 70 18.58 -11.24 9.01
N HIS A 71 19.34 -10.15 8.85
CA HIS A 71 19.22 -8.96 9.70
C HIS A 71 17.85 -8.29 9.59
N SER A 72 17.28 -8.16 8.39
CA SER A 72 15.93 -7.59 8.22
C SER A 72 14.87 -8.49 8.87
N ILE A 73 15.02 -9.81 8.81
CA ILE A 73 14.13 -10.77 9.49
C ILE A 73 14.23 -10.64 11.02
N ASP A 74 15.44 -10.59 11.59
CA ASP A 74 15.62 -10.44 13.04
C ASP A 74 15.00 -9.13 13.57
N ARG A 75 15.20 -8.03 12.85
CA ARG A 75 14.55 -6.74 13.14
C ARG A 75 13.04 -6.83 13.07
N PHE A 76 12.51 -7.46 12.03
CA PHE A 76 11.07 -7.69 11.87
C PHE A 76 10.49 -8.46 13.06
N GLN A 77 11.09 -9.58 13.43
CA GLN A 77 10.63 -10.40 14.54
C GLN A 77 10.68 -9.63 15.87
N THR A 78 11.74 -8.85 16.09
CA THR A 78 11.87 -7.99 17.29
C THR A 78 10.76 -6.95 17.36
N LEU A 79 10.47 -6.27 16.24
CA LEU A 79 9.40 -5.28 16.16
C LEU A 79 8.02 -5.91 16.38
N CYS A 80 7.72 -7.04 15.74
CA CYS A 80 6.46 -7.77 15.95
C CYS A 80 6.26 -8.19 17.41
N ARG A 81 7.31 -8.70 18.08
CA ARG A 81 7.26 -9.01 19.52
C ARG A 81 6.99 -7.77 20.36
N SER A 82 7.69 -6.66 20.09
CA SER A 82 7.52 -5.40 20.85
C SER A 82 6.12 -4.79 20.72
N GLN A 83 5.46 -5.03 19.59
CA GLN A 83 4.10 -4.57 19.30
C GLN A 83 3.02 -5.61 19.67
N HIS A 84 3.40 -6.71 20.32
CA HIS A 84 2.50 -7.79 20.77
C HIS A 84 1.66 -8.41 19.63
N VAL A 85 2.24 -8.56 18.44
CA VAL A 85 1.60 -9.30 17.34
C VAL A 85 1.50 -10.77 17.73
N ALA A 86 0.28 -11.31 17.77
CA ALA A 86 0.02 -12.68 18.25
C ALA A 86 0.58 -13.77 17.33
N SER A 87 0.63 -13.51 16.02
CA SER A 87 1.04 -14.48 15.01
C SER A 87 1.88 -13.80 13.93
N PHE A 88 3.13 -14.22 13.77
CA PHE A 88 4.01 -13.74 12.71
C PHE A 88 5.04 -14.79 12.34
N ASP A 89 5.43 -14.79 11.06
CA ASP A 89 6.54 -15.56 10.52
C ASP A 89 7.34 -14.69 9.54
N ALA A 90 8.49 -15.19 9.12
CA ALA A 90 9.30 -14.50 8.14
C ALA A 90 10.13 -15.48 7.34
N GLU A 91 10.35 -15.16 6.08
CA GLU A 91 11.14 -15.97 5.17
C GLU A 91 12.04 -15.10 4.28
N ALA A 92 13.15 -15.71 3.86
CA ALA A 92 14.05 -15.15 2.87
C ALA A 92 13.98 -16.00 1.62
N VAL A 93 13.68 -15.37 0.47
CA VAL A 93 13.57 -16.05 -0.82
C VAL A 93 14.59 -15.52 -1.81
N GLU A 94 15.00 -16.35 -2.74
CA GLU A 94 15.90 -15.93 -3.82
C GLU A 94 15.12 -15.25 -4.96
N GLY A 95 15.70 -14.20 -5.53
CA GLY A 95 15.21 -13.58 -6.77
C GLY A 95 14.82 -12.12 -6.65
N ASP A 96 14.07 -11.64 -7.65
CA ASP A 96 13.59 -10.27 -7.75
C ASP A 96 12.52 -9.97 -6.69
N SER A 97 12.70 -8.87 -5.94
CA SER A 97 11.81 -8.48 -4.86
C SER A 97 10.37 -8.29 -5.29
N ALA A 98 10.12 -7.69 -6.47
CA ALA A 98 8.76 -7.47 -6.93
C ALA A 98 8.09 -8.80 -7.31
N GLN A 99 8.77 -9.69 -8.03
CA GLN A 99 8.21 -11.02 -8.35
C GLN A 99 7.94 -11.85 -7.10
N ALA A 100 8.89 -11.87 -6.17
CA ALA A 100 8.74 -12.58 -4.90
C ALA A 100 7.48 -12.10 -4.15
N LEU A 101 7.33 -10.77 -3.96
CA LEU A 101 6.16 -10.21 -3.32
C LEU A 101 4.85 -10.54 -4.04
N LEU A 102 4.83 -10.42 -5.37
CA LEU A 102 3.63 -10.70 -6.18
C LEU A 102 3.21 -12.17 -6.06
N HIS A 103 4.16 -13.10 -6.02
CA HIS A 103 3.88 -14.51 -5.82
C HIS A 103 3.28 -14.80 -4.43
N HIS A 104 3.90 -14.25 -3.38
CA HIS A 104 3.45 -14.47 -2.00
C HIS A 104 2.15 -13.71 -1.68
N ALA A 105 1.84 -12.63 -2.41
CA ALA A 105 0.62 -11.88 -2.20
C ALA A 105 -0.65 -12.72 -2.46
N HIS A 106 -0.59 -13.80 -3.24
CA HIS A 106 -1.75 -14.68 -3.47
C HIS A 106 -2.31 -15.30 -2.18
N THR A 107 -1.47 -15.51 -1.17
CA THR A 107 -1.82 -16.08 0.14
C THR A 107 -1.91 -15.02 1.24
N ALA A 108 -1.84 -13.74 0.87
CA ALA A 108 -2.03 -12.60 1.76
C ALA A 108 -3.40 -11.93 1.54
N ASP A 109 -3.87 -11.16 2.51
CA ASP A 109 -5.00 -10.24 2.36
C ASP A 109 -4.55 -8.81 2.04
N LEU A 110 -3.33 -8.43 2.42
CA LEU A 110 -2.75 -7.10 2.19
C LEU A 110 -1.23 -7.17 2.01
N THR A 111 -0.70 -6.52 0.97
CA THR A 111 0.74 -6.36 0.78
C THR A 111 1.20 -4.98 1.26
N VAL A 112 2.28 -4.91 2.03
CA VAL A 112 2.78 -3.68 2.66
C VAL A 112 4.17 -3.35 2.12
N ILE A 113 4.29 -2.20 1.43
CA ILE A 113 5.53 -1.70 0.81
C ILE A 113 5.79 -0.25 1.19
N SER A 114 7.01 0.25 0.97
CA SER A 114 7.31 1.68 1.14
C SER A 114 7.03 2.47 -0.12
N GLN A 115 6.73 3.76 0.06
CA GLN A 115 6.76 4.78 -0.98
C GLN A 115 8.15 4.87 -1.64
N ALA A 116 8.27 5.26 -2.91
CA ALA A 116 9.55 5.29 -3.67
C ALA A 116 10.35 6.61 -3.56
N ARG A 117 11.67 6.59 -3.21
CA ARG A 117 12.50 7.76 -2.79
C ARG A 117 12.98 8.69 -3.88
N HIS A 118 12.30 8.69 -5.01
CA HIS A 118 12.68 9.36 -6.26
C HIS A 118 13.75 8.63 -7.10
N LEU A 119 14.25 7.48 -6.66
CA LEU A 119 15.04 6.58 -7.52
C LEU A 119 14.12 5.90 -8.55
N ARG A 120 14.65 5.70 -9.77
CA ARG A 120 13.88 5.13 -10.88
C ARG A 120 13.43 3.69 -10.57
N ASP A 121 14.32 2.89 -10.00
CA ASP A 121 14.07 1.48 -9.75
C ASP A 121 13.03 1.26 -8.66
N GLU A 122 13.01 2.10 -7.62
CA GLU A 122 11.95 2.05 -6.61
C GLU A 122 10.59 2.48 -7.12
N ARG A 123 10.54 3.51 -7.98
CA ARG A 123 9.29 3.89 -8.63
C ARG A 123 8.77 2.74 -9.48
N HIS A 124 9.66 2.09 -10.23
CA HIS A 124 9.31 0.93 -11.03
C HIS A 124 8.84 -0.25 -10.16
N PHE A 125 9.50 -0.51 -9.04
CA PHE A 125 9.07 -1.52 -8.07
C PHE A 125 7.67 -1.24 -7.52
N VAL A 126 7.40 -0.03 -7.03
CA VAL A 126 6.08 0.35 -6.48
C VAL A 126 5.01 0.26 -7.56
N GLU A 127 5.27 0.80 -8.77
CA GLU A 127 4.34 0.71 -9.90
C GLU A 127 4.06 -0.74 -10.30
N ARG A 128 5.10 -1.58 -10.37
CA ARG A 128 4.97 -2.99 -10.73
C ARG A 128 4.15 -3.76 -9.72
N VAL A 129 4.40 -3.58 -8.41
CA VAL A 129 3.60 -4.19 -7.35
C VAL A 129 2.16 -3.71 -7.45
N LEU A 130 1.91 -2.39 -7.53
CA LEU A 130 0.55 -1.85 -7.61
C LEU A 130 -0.25 -2.34 -8.82
N MET A 131 0.41 -2.53 -9.98
CA MET A 131 -0.26 -2.96 -11.20
C MET A 131 -0.56 -4.47 -11.25
N HIS A 132 0.31 -5.30 -10.68
CA HIS A 132 0.23 -6.75 -10.85
C HIS A 132 -0.20 -7.49 -9.58
N ASN A 133 -0.33 -6.80 -8.45
CA ASN A 133 -0.74 -7.44 -7.20
C ASN A 133 -2.21 -7.85 -7.27
N ALA A 134 -2.49 -9.12 -6.96
CA ALA A 134 -3.84 -9.66 -6.89
C ALA A 134 -4.60 -9.21 -5.62
N ARG A 135 -3.90 -8.56 -4.69
CA ARG A 135 -4.39 -8.06 -3.39
C ARG A 135 -4.20 -6.56 -3.28
N PRO A 136 -4.92 -5.88 -2.34
CA PRO A 136 -4.63 -4.49 -2.05
C PRO A 136 -3.17 -4.32 -1.61
N THR A 137 -2.62 -3.15 -1.92
CA THR A 137 -1.28 -2.75 -1.50
C THR A 137 -1.37 -1.53 -0.59
N LEU A 138 -0.81 -1.64 0.61
CA LEU A 138 -0.58 -0.53 1.52
C LEU A 138 0.80 0.06 1.23
N VAL A 139 0.82 1.27 0.67
CA VAL A 139 2.04 2.06 0.46
C VAL A 139 2.27 2.94 1.67
N VAL A 140 3.37 2.70 2.39
CA VAL A 140 3.75 3.43 3.61
C VAL A 140 4.64 4.63 3.24
N PRO A 141 4.23 5.87 3.56
CA PRO A 141 5.05 7.06 3.37
C PRO A 141 6.32 7.01 4.19
N ARG A 142 7.36 7.70 3.72
CA ARG A 142 8.61 7.85 4.47
C ARG A 142 8.44 8.60 5.78
N ASP A 143 7.63 9.65 5.74
CA ASP A 143 7.36 10.51 6.89
C ASP A 143 6.06 10.08 7.58
N CYS A 144 5.71 8.79 7.51
CA CYS A 144 4.51 8.27 8.15
C CYS A 144 4.60 8.50 9.65
N PRO A 145 3.61 9.15 10.28
CA PRO A 145 3.60 9.33 11.72
C PRO A 145 3.65 7.97 12.45
N PRO A 146 4.38 7.88 13.58
CA PRO A 146 4.55 6.63 14.30
C PRO A 146 3.28 6.17 15.03
N GLU A 147 2.18 6.92 15.01
CA GLU A 147 0.98 6.62 15.79
C GLU A 147 -0.21 6.12 14.96
N GLY A 148 -0.11 6.12 13.63
CA GLY A 148 -1.23 5.73 12.76
C GLY A 148 -1.70 4.29 13.02
N SER A 149 -3.00 4.12 13.29
CA SER A 149 -3.67 2.82 13.50
C SER A 149 -4.93 2.65 12.65
N ALA A 150 -5.05 3.47 11.59
CA ALA A 150 -6.19 3.53 10.67
C ALA A 150 -7.53 3.80 11.37
N ARG A 151 -7.54 4.65 12.40
CA ARG A 151 -8.79 5.04 13.11
C ARG A 151 -9.63 6.07 12.37
N ARG A 152 -8.97 6.97 11.64
CA ARG A 152 -9.62 7.98 10.79
C ARG A 152 -9.27 7.68 9.33
N ILE A 153 -10.23 7.22 8.55
CA ILE A 153 -9.99 6.76 7.18
C ILE A 153 -10.67 7.70 6.19
N LEU A 154 -9.92 8.14 5.17
CA LEU A 154 -10.48 8.82 4.01
C LEU A 154 -10.60 7.84 2.85
N ILE A 155 -11.83 7.58 2.41
CA ILE A 155 -12.09 6.93 1.12
C ILE A 155 -12.14 8.00 0.04
N ALA A 156 -11.15 7.97 -0.84
CA ALA A 156 -11.09 8.81 -2.03
C ALA A 156 -11.70 8.07 -3.22
N TRP A 157 -13.01 8.25 -3.39
CA TRP A 157 -13.85 7.54 -4.35
C TRP A 157 -13.82 8.19 -5.74
N ASP A 158 -13.65 7.37 -6.78
CA ASP A 158 -13.52 7.81 -8.17
C ASP A 158 -14.40 6.99 -9.16
N ASP A 159 -15.37 6.23 -8.65
CA ASP A 159 -16.24 5.30 -9.42
C ASP A 159 -15.48 4.20 -10.20
N SER A 160 -14.15 4.07 -10.05
CA SER A 160 -13.38 3.03 -10.75
C SER A 160 -13.50 1.66 -10.11
N ALA A 161 -13.26 0.61 -10.89
CA ALA A 161 -13.23 -0.77 -10.40
C ALA A 161 -12.10 -0.98 -9.37
N GLY A 162 -10.94 -0.34 -9.57
CA GLY A 162 -9.83 -0.39 -8.61
C GLY A 162 -10.18 0.25 -7.27
N CYS A 163 -10.89 1.38 -7.28
CA CYS A 163 -11.38 2.00 -6.04
C CYS A 163 -12.45 1.14 -5.35
N ALA A 164 -13.38 0.57 -6.11
CA ALA A 164 -14.38 -0.37 -5.57
C ALA A 164 -13.72 -1.59 -4.89
N ARG A 165 -12.68 -2.17 -5.52
CA ARG A 165 -11.87 -3.24 -4.92
C ARG A 165 -11.16 -2.77 -3.65
N ALA A 166 -10.43 -1.65 -3.72
CA ALA A 166 -9.72 -1.11 -2.56
C ALA A 166 -10.65 -0.88 -1.35
N VAL A 167 -11.86 -0.37 -1.58
CA VAL A 167 -12.87 -0.19 -0.52
C VAL A 167 -13.38 -1.52 0.02
N ALA A 168 -13.60 -2.51 -0.86
CA ALA A 168 -14.02 -3.85 -0.43
C ALA A 168 -12.93 -4.55 0.39
N ASP A 169 -11.68 -4.49 -0.06
CA ASP A 169 -10.54 -5.12 0.62
C ASP A 169 -10.20 -4.41 1.94
N ALA A 170 -10.44 -3.09 2.02
CA ALA A 170 -10.24 -2.31 3.24
C ALA A 170 -11.31 -2.56 4.32
N MET A 171 -12.33 -3.39 4.08
CA MET A 171 -13.49 -3.56 4.96
C MET A 171 -13.13 -3.84 6.43
N PRO A 172 -12.16 -4.72 6.76
CA PRO A 172 -11.82 -4.97 8.17
C PRO A 172 -11.35 -3.71 8.90
N TRP A 173 -10.52 -2.88 8.26
CA TRP A 173 -10.07 -1.61 8.81
C TRP A 173 -11.19 -0.57 8.85
N LEU A 174 -12.05 -0.52 7.83
CA LEU A 174 -13.19 0.39 7.79
C LEU A 174 -14.22 0.09 8.89
N GLN A 175 -14.47 -1.19 9.19
CA GLN A 175 -15.36 -1.61 10.28
C GLN A 175 -14.79 -1.30 11.65
N ALA A 176 -13.46 -1.40 11.80
CA ALA A 176 -12.78 -1.06 13.03
C ALA A 176 -12.59 0.46 13.19
N ALA A 177 -12.70 1.28 12.15
CA ALA A 177 -12.40 2.71 12.21
C ALA A 177 -13.37 3.51 13.10
N ASP A 178 -12.85 4.54 13.76
CA ASP A 178 -13.63 5.47 14.57
C ASP A 178 -14.39 6.45 13.67
N GLU A 179 -13.75 6.89 12.57
CA GLU A 179 -14.34 7.80 11.59
C GLU A 179 -13.97 7.41 10.15
N VAL A 180 -14.98 7.44 9.26
CA VAL A 180 -14.78 7.22 7.82
C VAL A 180 -15.37 8.38 7.03
N ALA A 181 -14.50 9.11 6.32
CA ALA A 181 -14.89 10.12 5.37
C ALA A 181 -14.93 9.53 3.96
N LEU A 182 -16.07 9.64 3.28
CA LEU A 182 -16.23 9.26 1.88
C LEU A 182 -16.29 10.52 1.02
N ARG A 183 -15.36 10.66 0.08
CA ARG A 183 -15.22 11.85 -0.76
C ARG A 183 -15.06 11.45 -2.22
N ILE A 184 -15.71 12.20 -3.10
CA ILE A 184 -15.45 12.23 -4.54
C ILE A 184 -15.15 13.66 -4.94
N TRP A 185 -14.12 13.86 -5.77
CA TRP A 185 -13.74 15.18 -6.25
C TRP A 185 -14.17 15.37 -7.68
N ARG A 186 -14.74 16.53 -7.95
CA ARG A 186 -15.19 16.96 -9.27
C ARG A 186 -14.54 18.30 -9.58
N ARG A 187 -14.17 18.54 -10.85
CA ARG A 187 -13.60 19.85 -11.21
C ARG A 187 -14.68 20.93 -11.15
N SER A 188 -14.26 22.15 -10.79
CA SER A 188 -15.15 23.30 -10.80
C SER A 188 -15.84 23.48 -12.15
N GLY A 189 -17.16 23.69 -12.14
CA GLY A 189 -17.98 23.86 -13.34
C GLY A 189 -18.39 22.57 -14.06
N GLU A 190 -17.94 21.38 -13.64
CA GLU A 190 -18.41 20.13 -14.25
C GLU A 190 -19.88 19.85 -13.89
N PRO A 191 -20.75 19.58 -14.89
CA PRO A 191 -22.16 19.29 -14.64
C PRO A 191 -22.34 17.93 -13.94
N GLY A 192 -23.55 17.67 -13.43
CA GLY A 192 -23.93 16.34 -12.95
C GLY A 192 -23.71 16.06 -11.45
N GLU A 193 -23.64 17.09 -10.60
CA GLU A 193 -23.49 16.92 -9.14
C GLU A 193 -24.54 15.97 -8.55
N ALA A 194 -25.80 16.15 -8.94
CA ALA A 194 -26.91 15.38 -8.40
C ALA A 194 -26.76 13.88 -8.70
N ALA A 195 -26.34 13.54 -9.93
CA ALA A 195 -26.09 12.16 -10.33
C ALA A 195 -24.89 11.56 -9.60
N ILE A 196 -23.81 12.32 -9.43
CA ILE A 196 -22.62 11.90 -8.67
C ILE A 196 -23.00 11.66 -7.19
N ARG A 197 -23.74 12.59 -6.59
CA ARG A 197 -24.21 12.50 -5.21
C ARG A 197 -25.07 11.25 -5.01
N HIS A 198 -26.02 11.00 -5.91
CA HIS A 198 -26.86 9.81 -5.83
C HIS A 198 -26.04 8.50 -5.87
N ARG A 199 -25.04 8.40 -6.77
CA ARG A 199 -24.15 7.23 -6.79
C ARG A 199 -23.34 7.10 -5.49
N LEU A 200 -22.81 8.21 -4.98
CA LEU A 200 -22.04 8.24 -3.73
C LEU A 200 -22.88 7.82 -2.52
N GLU A 201 -24.15 8.23 -2.47
CA GLU A 201 -25.12 7.77 -1.45
C GLU A 201 -25.35 6.26 -1.54
N GLY A 202 -25.38 5.70 -2.75
CA GLY A 202 -25.43 4.24 -2.95
C GLY A 202 -24.22 3.51 -2.33
N VAL A 203 -23.01 4.07 -2.50
CA VAL A 203 -21.78 3.56 -1.87
C VAL A 203 -21.86 3.68 -0.35
N ALA A 204 -22.29 4.83 0.17
CA ALA A 204 -22.48 5.03 1.60
C ALA A 204 -23.49 4.04 2.20
N ALA A 205 -24.61 3.79 1.50
CA ALA A 205 -25.60 2.79 1.92
C ALA A 205 -25.04 1.36 1.89
N TRP A 206 -24.20 1.03 0.90
CA TRP A 206 -23.53 -0.27 0.82
C TRP A 206 -22.53 -0.49 1.96
N LEU A 207 -21.80 0.56 2.37
CA LEU A 207 -20.91 0.58 3.53
C LEU A 207 -21.69 0.47 4.85
N ALA A 208 -22.80 1.20 4.97
CA ALA A 208 -23.66 1.17 6.16
C ALA A 208 -24.24 -0.22 6.42
N ARG A 209 -24.64 -0.96 5.36
CA ARG A 209 -25.08 -2.36 5.47
C ARG A 209 -23.99 -3.32 5.99
N ARG A 210 -22.72 -2.90 5.97
CA ARG A 210 -21.57 -3.65 6.50
C ARG A 210 -21.05 -3.10 7.82
N GLY A 211 -21.82 -2.22 8.47
CA GLY A 211 -21.45 -1.63 9.76
C GLY A 211 -20.54 -0.41 9.67
N VAL A 212 -20.25 0.10 8.47
CA VAL A 212 -19.37 1.27 8.29
C VAL A 212 -20.22 2.52 8.07
N LYS A 213 -20.25 3.41 9.07
CA LYS A 213 -20.88 4.74 8.93
C LYS A 213 -19.93 5.69 8.23
N THR A 214 -20.38 6.35 7.17
CA THR A 214 -19.56 7.31 6.44
C THR A 214 -20.18 8.70 6.39
N GLN A 215 -19.33 9.71 6.42
CA GLN A 215 -19.71 11.06 6.00
C GLN A 215 -19.47 11.14 4.50
N ALA A 216 -20.51 11.10 3.66
CA ALA A 216 -20.37 11.21 2.20
C ALA A 216 -20.43 12.67 1.73
N ARG A 217 -19.50 13.10 0.88
CA ARG A 217 -19.51 14.46 0.31
C ARG A 217 -18.91 14.49 -1.10
N VAL A 218 -19.61 15.16 -2.01
CA VAL A 218 -19.04 15.61 -3.28
C VAL A 218 -18.24 16.88 -3.00
N ALA A 219 -16.94 16.84 -3.27
CA ALA A 219 -16.03 17.95 -3.11
C ALA A 219 -15.73 18.58 -4.48
N GLU A 220 -15.59 19.89 -4.49
CA GLU A 220 -15.08 20.62 -5.64
C GLU A 220 -13.55 20.66 -5.57
N ALA A 221 -12.89 20.34 -6.67
CA ALA A 221 -11.45 20.42 -6.83
C ALA A 221 -11.11 21.69 -7.61
N THR A 222 -10.32 22.57 -6.98
CA THR A 222 -9.74 23.75 -7.62
C THR A 222 -8.31 23.48 -8.08
N HIS A 223 -7.65 22.46 -7.52
CA HIS A 223 -6.34 21.98 -7.94
C HIS A 223 -6.41 20.57 -8.54
N ALA A 224 -5.25 19.98 -8.86
CA ALA A 224 -5.16 18.58 -9.25
C ALA A 224 -5.76 17.67 -8.17
N ILE A 225 -6.59 16.70 -8.57
CA ILE A 225 -7.34 15.81 -7.66
C ILE A 225 -6.42 15.15 -6.62
N GLY A 226 -5.22 14.70 -7.02
CA GLY A 226 -4.27 14.11 -6.08
C GLY A 226 -3.84 15.06 -4.96
N ALA A 227 -3.65 16.35 -5.27
CA ALA A 227 -3.32 17.36 -4.26
C ALA A 227 -4.53 17.61 -3.32
N GLU A 228 -5.75 17.64 -3.87
CA GLU A 228 -6.98 17.80 -3.09
C GLU A 228 -7.24 16.61 -2.16
N ILE A 229 -6.94 15.38 -2.59
CA ILE A 229 -6.99 14.17 -1.76
C ILE A 229 -6.05 14.32 -0.56
N LEU A 230 -4.78 14.69 -0.80
CA LEU A 230 -3.79 14.85 0.26
C LEU A 230 -4.13 16.00 1.21
N ALA A 231 -4.62 17.13 0.68
CA ALA A 231 -5.08 18.25 1.49
C ALA A 231 -6.31 17.88 2.35
N ALA A 232 -7.24 17.09 1.81
CA ALA A 232 -8.37 16.58 2.57
C ALA A 232 -7.93 15.59 3.66
N ALA A 233 -7.00 14.68 3.36
CA ALA A 233 -6.44 13.76 4.34
C ALA A 233 -5.81 14.52 5.52
N ALA A 234 -5.03 15.56 5.25
CA ALA A 234 -4.45 16.42 6.29
C ALA A 234 -5.52 17.13 7.12
N ARG A 235 -6.51 17.76 6.47
CA ARG A 235 -7.60 18.50 7.15
C ARG A 235 -8.52 17.61 7.98
N LEU A 236 -8.72 16.36 7.56
CA LEU A 236 -9.51 15.37 8.28
C LEU A 236 -8.67 14.57 9.29
N HIS A 237 -7.38 14.89 9.42
CA HIS A 237 -6.43 14.13 10.24
C HIS A 237 -6.47 12.63 9.96
N SER A 238 -6.70 12.25 8.70
CA SER A 238 -6.78 10.86 8.27
C SER A 238 -5.47 10.14 8.54
N GLU A 239 -5.56 8.91 9.06
CA GLU A 239 -4.43 8.03 9.31
C GLU A 239 -4.22 7.02 8.17
N LEU A 240 -5.19 6.92 7.26
CA LEU A 240 -5.17 6.06 6.09
C LEU A 240 -6.04 6.69 4.98
N VAL A 241 -5.55 6.64 3.75
CA VAL A 241 -6.34 6.94 2.55
C VAL A 241 -6.57 5.64 1.78
N VAL A 242 -7.83 5.35 1.48
CA VAL A 242 -8.24 4.24 0.60
C VAL A 242 -8.60 4.83 -0.76
N MET A 243 -7.92 4.40 -1.82
CA MET A 243 -8.15 4.93 -3.17
C MET A 243 -7.85 3.90 -4.26
N GLY A 244 -8.41 4.10 -5.46
CA GLY A 244 -7.98 3.35 -6.65
C GLY A 244 -6.61 3.83 -7.15
N THR A 245 -5.95 3.01 -7.96
CA THR A 245 -4.66 3.37 -8.59
C THR A 245 -4.84 4.02 -9.96
N TYR A 246 -5.56 3.41 -10.91
CA TYR A 246 -5.58 3.86 -12.32
C TYR A 246 -7.01 4.02 -12.85
N GLY A 247 -7.81 4.90 -12.23
CA GLY A 247 -9.27 4.95 -12.47
C GLY A 247 -9.78 5.82 -13.62
N HIS A 248 -9.00 6.79 -14.14
CA HIS A 248 -9.57 7.83 -15.00
C HIS A 248 -8.95 8.07 -16.39
N SER A 249 -7.93 7.31 -16.81
CA SER A 249 -7.53 7.30 -18.22
C SER A 249 -8.09 6.04 -18.89
N ARG A 250 -9.25 6.21 -19.52
CA ARG A 250 -9.75 5.29 -20.54
C ARG A 250 -8.59 4.93 -21.48
N TRP A 251 -8.27 3.64 -21.55
CA TRP A 251 -7.46 2.99 -22.58
C TRP A 251 -6.05 3.58 -22.76
N THR A 252 -5.09 3.19 -21.91
CA THR A 252 -3.79 2.58 -22.31
C THR A 252 -3.02 2.22 -21.04
N GLU A 253 -2.50 1.01 -20.98
CA GLU A 253 -1.80 0.33 -19.88
C GLU A 253 -0.47 0.98 -19.42
N ARG A 254 -0.26 2.29 -19.55
CA ARG A 254 1.06 2.92 -19.30
C ARG A 254 1.05 4.29 -18.62
N ILE A 255 -0.09 4.83 -18.20
CA ILE A 255 -0.14 6.16 -17.57
C ILE A 255 -0.72 6.05 -16.17
N VAL A 256 0.16 6.14 -15.16
CA VAL A 256 -0.23 6.53 -13.81
C VAL A 256 -1.03 7.83 -13.91
N GLY A 257 -2.33 7.78 -13.57
CA GLY A 257 -3.18 8.96 -13.56
C GLY A 257 -2.55 10.05 -12.70
N GLY A 258 -2.73 11.32 -13.07
CA GLY A 258 -2.09 12.45 -12.38
C GLY A 258 -2.38 12.46 -10.87
N ALA A 259 -3.60 12.07 -10.46
CA ALA A 259 -3.96 11.98 -9.05
C ALA A 259 -3.11 10.96 -8.28
N THR A 260 -2.97 9.74 -8.81
CA THR A 260 -2.20 8.65 -8.20
C THR A 260 -0.72 8.94 -8.17
N ARG A 261 -0.16 9.52 -9.24
CA ARG A 261 1.25 9.95 -9.25
C ARG A 261 1.50 10.98 -8.15
N THR A 262 0.63 11.99 -8.04
CA THR A 262 0.73 12.99 -6.98
C THR A 262 0.61 12.36 -5.59
N ALA A 263 -0.36 11.47 -5.37
CA ALA A 263 -0.55 10.77 -4.10
C ALA A 263 0.69 9.94 -3.73
N LEU A 264 1.14 9.04 -4.62
CA LEU A 264 2.33 8.22 -4.40
C LEU A 264 3.60 9.04 -4.18
N SER A 265 3.70 10.23 -4.74
CA SER A 265 4.92 11.06 -4.60
C SER A 265 4.92 11.94 -3.35
N HIS A 266 3.75 12.33 -2.83
CA HIS A 266 3.65 13.38 -1.80
C HIS A 266 2.85 12.97 -0.56
N ALA A 267 2.27 11.77 -0.52
CA ALA A 267 1.52 11.32 0.64
C ALA A 267 2.37 11.38 1.91
N LYS A 268 1.72 11.81 3.00
CA LYS A 268 2.25 11.81 4.38
C LYS A 268 1.51 10.83 5.28
N VAL A 269 0.51 10.15 4.73
CA VAL A 269 -0.29 9.12 5.39
C VAL A 269 -0.35 7.88 4.49
N PRO A 270 -0.43 6.66 5.05
CA PRO A 270 -0.56 5.42 4.30
C PRO A 270 -1.64 5.47 3.22
N LEU A 271 -1.35 4.87 2.06
CA LEU A 271 -2.28 4.71 0.95
C LEU A 271 -2.60 3.22 0.77
N LEU A 272 -3.83 2.80 0.99
CA LEU A 272 -4.32 1.47 0.60
C LEU A 272 -4.91 1.57 -0.79
N MET A 273 -4.35 0.81 -1.72
CA MET A 273 -4.66 0.92 -3.14
C MET A 273 -4.85 -0.44 -3.80
N SER A 274 -5.81 -0.52 -4.72
CA SER A 274 -6.02 -1.68 -5.60
C SER A 274 -6.10 -1.21 -7.06
N HIS A 275 -5.59 -2.05 -7.97
CA HIS A 275 -5.72 -1.88 -9.42
C HIS A 275 -7.04 -2.44 -9.91
#